data_AF-A0A3B8MXX5-F1
#
_entry.id   AF-A0A3B8MXX5-F1
#
_cell.length_a   1.000
_cell.length_b   1.000
_cell.length_c   1.000
_cell.angle_alpha   90.00
_cell.angle_beta   90.00
_cell.angle_gamma   90.00
#
_symmetry.space_group_name_H-M   'P 1'
#
loop_
_entity.id
_entity.type
_entity.pdbx_description
1 polymer ?
#
loop_
_entity_poly.entity_id
_entity_poly.type
_entity_poly.pdbx_seq_one_letter_code
_entity_poly.pdbx_strand_id
1 'polypeptide(L)'
;MSNTSAAPKKGRSSGAKVSTTLLVTIIPVTVALNIVGGIIASALRLPVYLDMIGTAVAAIVLGPWWGALVGLLTNSGSALISGPTSLPFALVNIVGALIWGYGVRSWGLGKSIPKFFLLNVIVA
;
A
#
# COMPACT_ATOMS: atom_id res chain seq x y z
N MET A 1 56.68 -9.24 1.00
CA MET A 1 55.73 -8.13 1.25
C MET A 1 54.40 -8.51 0.63
N SER A 2 53.49 -9.08 1.42
CA SER A 2 52.18 -9.59 0.99
C SER A 2 51.16 -8.45 0.93
N ASN A 3 50.69 -8.12 -0.27
CA ASN A 3 49.64 -7.13 -0.48
C ASN A 3 48.29 -7.66 0.00
N THR A 4 47.77 -7.08 1.07
CA THR A 4 46.40 -7.30 1.57
C THR A 4 45.40 -6.65 0.60
N SER A 5 44.70 -7.47 -0.16
CA SER A 5 43.57 -7.05 -1.00
C SER A 5 42.37 -6.70 -0.11
N ALA A 6 42.11 -5.40 0.06
CA ALA A 6 40.95 -4.91 0.82
C ALA A 6 39.66 -5.07 0.00
N ALA A 7 38.71 -5.85 0.51
CA ALA A 7 37.40 -6.07 -0.10
C ALA A 7 36.56 -4.77 -0.20
N PRO A 8 35.73 -4.60 -1.24
CA PRO A 8 34.92 -3.39 -1.42
C PRO A 8 33.76 -3.34 -0.42
N LYS A 9 33.69 -2.27 0.38
CA LYS A 9 32.55 -1.99 1.27
C LYS A 9 31.31 -1.68 0.43
N LYS A 10 30.34 -2.59 0.45
CA LYS A 10 29.01 -2.46 -0.17
C LYS A 10 28.30 -1.23 0.40
N GLY A 11 28.23 -0.15 -0.39
CA GLY A 11 27.55 1.09 -0.03
C GLY A 11 26.10 0.81 0.35
N ARG A 12 25.70 1.18 1.57
CA ARG A 12 24.31 1.13 2.02
C ARG A 12 23.50 2.03 1.10
N SER A 13 22.56 1.44 0.34
CA SER A 13 21.63 2.20 -0.50
C SER A 13 20.82 3.14 0.38
N SER A 14 21.09 4.44 0.28
CA SER A 14 20.30 5.50 0.91
C SER A 14 18.84 5.34 0.48
N GLY A 15 17.97 4.94 1.40
CA GLY A 15 16.53 4.86 1.13
C GLY A 15 16.03 6.23 0.72
N ALA A 16 15.52 6.35 -0.51
CA ALA A 16 14.92 7.59 -1.01
C ALA A 16 13.84 8.05 -0.03
N LYS A 17 14.03 9.22 0.59
CA LYS A 17 13.05 9.81 1.49
C LYS A 17 11.85 10.27 0.65
N VAL A 18 10.64 9.86 1.04
CA VAL A 18 9.40 10.34 0.42
C VAL A 18 9.21 11.80 0.82
N SER A 19 8.91 12.67 -0.15
CA SER A 19 8.69 14.09 0.11
C SER A 19 7.46 14.29 1.02
N THR A 20 7.61 15.14 2.05
CA THR A 20 6.52 15.47 2.99
C THR A 20 5.28 15.99 2.27
N THR A 21 5.46 16.82 1.23
CA THR A 21 4.35 17.31 0.41
C THR A 21 3.55 16.16 -0.19
N LEU A 22 4.24 15.13 -0.69
CA LEU A 22 3.63 13.98 -1.33
C LEU A 22 2.82 13.14 -0.31
N LEU A 23 3.33 12.99 0.91
CA LEU A 23 2.61 12.34 2.01
C LEU A 23 1.32 13.08 2.38
N VAL A 24 1.42 14.39 2.61
CA VAL A 24 0.30 15.22 3.06
C VAL A 24 -0.79 15.35 1.99
N THR A 25 -0.44 15.23 0.70
CA THR A 25 -1.43 15.23 -0.38
C THR A 25 -2.02 13.85 -0.65
N ILE A 26 -1.21 12.80 -0.78
CA ILE A 26 -1.70 11.48 -1.23
C ILE A 26 -2.49 10.77 -0.13
N ILE A 27 -2.07 10.86 1.13
CA ILE A 27 -2.73 10.11 2.22
C ILE A 27 -4.21 10.53 2.37
N PRO A 28 -4.55 11.82 2.51
CA PRO A 28 -5.95 12.22 2.67
C PRO A 28 -6.79 11.90 1.42
N VAL A 29 -6.23 12.09 0.22
CA VAL A 29 -6.93 11.81 -1.04
C VAL A 29 -7.25 10.32 -1.18
N THR A 30 -6.29 9.45 -0.85
CA THR A 30 -6.50 8.00 -0.94
C THR A 30 -7.46 7.47 0.12
N VAL A 31 -7.42 8.01 1.35
CA VAL A 31 -8.41 7.68 2.39
C VAL A 31 -9.81 8.12 1.98
N ALA A 32 -9.98 9.34 1.47
CA ALA A 32 -11.27 9.83 1.00
C ALA A 32 -11.81 8.98 -0.16
N LEU A 33 -10.95 8.65 -1.12
CA LEU A 33 -11.29 7.77 -2.24
C LEU A 33 -11.77 6.40 -1.75
N ASN A 34 -11.10 5.83 -0.75
CA ASN A 34 -11.48 4.54 -0.20
C ASN A 34 -12.84 4.57 0.50
N ILE A 35 -13.10 5.60 1.31
CA ILE A 35 -14.38 5.76 2.00
C ILE A 35 -15.52 5.91 0.98
N VAL A 36 -15.34 6.77 -0.03
CA VAL A 36 -16.32 6.94 -1.11
C VAL A 36 -16.52 5.65 -1.89
N GLY A 37 -15.44 4.95 -2.22
CA GLY A 37 -15.49 3.64 -2.88
C GLY A 37 -16.27 2.60 -2.08
N GLY A 38 -16.04 2.53 -0.76
CA GLY A 38 -16.77 1.64 0.14
C GLY A 38 -18.26 1.96 0.23
N ILE A 39 -18.63 3.25 0.26
CA ILE A 39 -20.02 3.69 0.23
C ILE A 39 -20.68 3.30 -1.09
N ILE A 40 -20.03 3.54 -2.23
CA ILE A 40 -20.55 3.18 -3.55
C ILE A 40 -20.71 1.65 -3.68
N ALA A 41 -19.72 0.87 -3.25
CA ALA A 41 -19.78 -0.59 -3.26
C ALA A 41 -20.95 -1.11 -2.42
N SER A 42 -21.15 -0.53 -1.24
CA SER A 42 -22.24 -0.87 -0.33
C SER A 42 -23.61 -0.49 -0.91
N ALA A 43 -23.73 0.71 -1.48
CA ALA A 43 -24.95 1.21 -2.10
C ALA A 43 -25.38 0.37 -3.31
N LEU A 44 -24.42 -0.05 -4.14
CA LEU A 44 -24.65 -0.88 -5.33
C LEU A 44 -24.63 -2.38 -5.03
N ARG A 45 -24.40 -2.79 -3.76
CA ARG A 45 -24.24 -4.18 -3.31
C ARG A 45 -23.25 -4.98 -4.14
N LEU A 46 -22.14 -4.36 -4.51
CA LEU A 46 -21.09 -5.01 -5.29
C LEU A 46 -20.29 -5.97 -4.38
N PRO A 47 -19.99 -7.20 -4.82
CA PRO A 47 -19.15 -8.14 -4.09
C PRO A 47 -17.65 -7.82 -4.27
N VAL A 48 -17.28 -6.53 -4.25
CA VAL A 48 -15.89 -6.06 -4.46
C VAL A 48 -15.52 -4.96 -3.45
N TYR A 49 -14.26 -4.99 -2.99
CA TYR A 49 -13.70 -4.02 -2.04
C TYR A 49 -13.09 -2.81 -2.76
N LEU A 50 -13.94 -1.91 -3.23
CA LEU A 50 -13.52 -0.67 -3.91
C LEU A 50 -12.71 0.27 -2.99
N ASP A 51 -12.80 0.06 -1.68
CA ASP A 51 -12.06 0.77 -0.64
C ASP A 51 -10.59 0.37 -0.52
N MET A 52 -10.09 -0.60 -1.31
CA MET A 52 -8.68 -0.97 -1.30
C MET A 52 -7.85 -0.29 -2.40
N ILE A 53 -8.50 0.38 -3.37
CA ILE A 53 -7.81 0.96 -4.53
C ILE A 53 -6.84 2.06 -4.09
N GLY A 54 -7.26 2.97 -3.22
CA GLY A 54 -6.40 4.03 -2.67
C GLY A 54 -5.29 3.46 -1.79
N THR A 55 -5.56 2.37 -1.07
CA THR A 55 -4.56 1.65 -0.27
C THR A 55 -3.45 1.07 -1.16
N ALA A 56 -3.82 0.44 -2.28
CA ALA A 56 -2.86 -0.08 -3.26
C ALA A 56 -2.01 1.04 -3.86
N VAL A 57 -2.65 2.13 -4.30
CA VAL A 57 -1.95 3.29 -4.88
C VAL A 57 -0.97 3.90 -3.87
N ALA A 58 -1.40 4.12 -2.62
CA ALA A 58 -0.53 4.64 -1.57
C ALA A 58 0.64 3.69 -1.26
N ALA A 59 0.39 2.37 -1.20
CA ALA A 59 1.43 1.37 -0.97
C ALA A 59 2.50 1.35 -2.07
N ILE A 60 2.07 1.50 -3.33
CA ILE A 60 2.95 1.48 -4.51
C ILE A 60 3.75 2.78 -4.60
N VAL A 61 3.10 3.94 -4.41
CA VAL A 61 3.70 5.27 -4.60
C VAL A 61 4.53 5.70 -3.39
N LEU A 62 3.95 5.62 -2.19
CA LEU A 62 4.59 6.08 -0.95
C LEU A 62 5.43 4.98 -0.30
N GLY A 63 4.97 3.73 -0.41
CA GLY A 63 5.61 2.55 0.16
C GLY A 63 4.69 1.75 1.08
N PRO A 64 5.11 0.52 1.43
CA PRO A 64 4.26 -0.46 2.12
C PRO A 64 3.67 0.07 3.44
N TRP A 65 4.48 0.73 4.26
CA TRP A 65 4.03 1.25 5.57
C TRP A 65 3.05 2.43 5.45
N TRP A 66 3.23 3.28 4.45
CA TRP A 66 2.31 4.39 4.21
C TRP A 66 0.98 3.91 3.63
N GLY A 67 1.01 2.88 2.76
CA GLY A 67 -0.20 2.18 2.33
C GLY A 67 -0.93 1.51 3.49
N ALA A 68 -0.20 0.84 4.39
CA ALA A 68 -0.80 0.20 5.57
C ALA A 68 -1.48 1.24 6.49
N LEU A 69 -0.87 2.42 6.65
CA LEU A 69 -1.49 3.54 7.37
C LEU A 69 -2.78 4.01 6.69
N VAL A 70 -2.79 4.19 5.37
CA VAL A 70 -3.99 4.56 4.61
C VAL A 70 -5.10 3.52 4.79
N GLY A 71 -4.76 2.23 4.71
CA GLY A 71 -5.70 1.13 4.92
C GLY A 71 -6.29 1.12 6.33
N LEU A 72 -5.45 1.35 7.36
CA LEU A 72 -5.89 1.46 8.74
C LEU A 72 -6.83 2.67 8.93
N LEU A 73 -6.42 3.85 8.48
CA LEU A 73 -7.22 5.08 8.58
C LEU A 73 -8.58 4.96 7.88
N THR A 74 -8.59 4.33 6.70
CA THR A 74 -9.81 4.03 5.95
C THR A 74 -10.76 3.19 6.79
N ASN A 75 -10.28 2.05 7.31
CA ASN A 75 -11.16 1.12 8.03
C ASN A 75 -11.58 1.63 9.40
N SER A 76 -10.73 2.39 10.09
CA SER A 76 -11.09 3.11 11.31
C SER A 76 -12.14 4.19 11.04
N GLY A 77 -11.98 4.98 9.98
CA GLY A 77 -12.97 5.98 9.57
C GLY A 77 -14.30 5.33 9.20
N SER A 78 -14.27 4.27 8.38
CA SER A 78 -15.45 3.49 8.03
C SER A 78 -16.10 2.82 9.24
N ALA A 79 -15.34 2.44 10.27
CA ALA A 79 -15.89 1.84 11.50
C ALA A 79 -16.76 2.84 12.27
N LEU A 80 -16.36 4.11 12.26
CA LEU A 80 -17.11 5.19 12.89
C LEU A 80 -18.38 5.55 12.10
N ILE A 81 -18.37 5.38 10.77
CA ILE A 81 -19.49 5.74 9.89
C ILE A 81 -20.52 4.60 9.80
N SER A 82 -20.04 3.37 9.58
CA SER A 82 -20.87 2.22 9.21
C SER A 82 -20.94 1.13 10.30
N GLY A 83 -20.23 1.31 11.42
CA GLY A 83 -20.18 0.38 12.55
C GLY A 83 -18.97 -0.56 12.55
N PRO A 84 -18.77 -1.35 13.62
CA PRO A 84 -17.54 -2.14 13.86
C PRO A 84 -17.23 -3.24 12.84
N THR A 85 -18.13 -3.49 11.89
CA THR A 85 -18.00 -4.52 10.84
C THR A 85 -16.84 -4.27 9.89
N SER A 86 -16.27 -3.07 9.83
CA SER A 86 -15.08 -2.76 9.01
C SER A 86 -13.74 -3.11 9.69
N LEU A 87 -13.72 -3.43 10.99
CA LEU A 87 -12.48 -3.73 11.71
C LEU A 87 -11.70 -4.94 11.15
N PRO A 88 -12.34 -6.07 10.77
CA PRO A 88 -11.63 -7.19 10.14
C PRO A 88 -10.99 -6.80 8.81
N PHE A 89 -11.63 -5.91 8.04
CA PHE A 89 -11.12 -5.42 6.76
C PHE A 89 -9.91 -4.51 6.88
N ALA A 90 -9.67 -3.93 8.07
CA ALA A 90 -8.44 -3.21 8.37
C ALA A 90 -7.21 -4.11 8.23
N LEU A 91 -7.28 -5.34 8.74
CA LEU A 91 -6.17 -6.29 8.66
C LEU A 91 -5.89 -6.68 7.20
N VAL A 92 -6.93 -6.92 6.40
CA VAL A 92 -6.81 -7.23 4.97
C VAL A 92 -6.17 -6.06 4.21
N ASN A 93 -6.61 -4.83 4.49
CA ASN A 93 -6.03 -3.61 3.93
C ASN A 93 -4.55 -3.44 4.28
N ILE A 94 -4.16 -3.70 5.53
CA ILE A 94 -2.76 -3.65 5.95
C ILE A 94 -1.94 -4.71 5.22
N VAL A 95 -2.39 -5.96 5.20
CA VAL A 95 -1.66 -7.07 4.55
C VAL A 95 -1.53 -6.82 3.04
N GLY A 96 -2.60 -6.42 2.37
CA GLY A 96 -2.59 -6.06 0.95
C GLY A 96 -1.62 -4.91 0.66
N ALA A 97 -1.61 -3.87 1.49
CA ALA A 97 -0.66 -2.75 1.36
C ALA A 97 0.80 -3.20 1.48
N LEU A 98 1.11 -4.08 2.43
CA LEU A 98 2.45 -4.61 2.60
C LEU A 98 2.87 -5.44 1.38
N ILE A 99 1.99 -6.33 0.88
CA ILE A 99 2.27 -7.17 -0.29
C ILE A 99 2.46 -6.30 -1.54
N TRP A 100 1.58 -5.32 -1.81
CA TRP A 100 1.75 -4.41 -2.94
C TRP A 100 3.04 -3.58 -2.83
N GLY A 101 3.27 -2.97 -1.66
CA GLY A 101 4.42 -2.11 -1.43
C GLY A 101 5.75 -2.86 -1.51
N TYR A 102 5.88 -4.02 -0.86
CA TYR A 102 7.09 -4.84 -0.96
C TYR A 102 7.20 -5.54 -2.31
N GLY A 103 6.09 -5.98 -2.91
CA GLY A 103 6.10 -6.61 -4.23
C GLY A 103 6.60 -5.69 -5.32
N VAL A 104 6.18 -4.43 -5.31
CA VAL A 104 6.70 -3.44 -6.27
C VAL A 104 8.14 -3.04 -5.94
N ARG A 105 8.45 -2.77 -4.67
CA ARG A 105 9.71 -2.10 -4.28
C ARG A 105 10.88 -3.07 -4.06
N SER A 106 10.62 -4.24 -3.48
CA SER A 106 11.64 -5.27 -3.19
C SER A 106 11.76 -6.31 -4.31
N TRP A 107 10.64 -6.75 -4.88
CA TRP A 107 10.64 -7.82 -5.89
C TRP A 107 10.55 -7.30 -7.34
N GLY A 108 10.29 -6.00 -7.53
CA GLY A 108 10.19 -5.40 -8.86
C GLY A 108 9.02 -5.93 -9.68
N LEU A 109 7.98 -6.47 -9.04
CA LEU A 109 6.78 -6.97 -9.72
C LEU A 109 5.96 -5.85 -10.37
N GLY A 110 6.20 -4.58 -10.02
CA GLY A 110 5.60 -3.42 -10.70
C GLY A 110 6.24 -3.05 -12.04
N LYS A 111 7.34 -3.71 -12.46
CA LYS A 111 8.09 -3.35 -13.67
C LYS A 111 7.42 -3.81 -14.97
N SER A 112 6.49 -4.75 -14.91
CA SER A 112 5.76 -5.22 -16.09
C SER A 112 4.30 -5.54 -15.76
N ILE A 113 3.41 -5.25 -16.69
CA ILE A 113 1.95 -5.46 -16.54
C ILE A 113 1.62 -6.90 -16.11
N PRO A 114 2.24 -7.98 -16.65
CA PRO A 114 1.96 -9.35 -16.23
C PRO A 114 2.38 -9.65 -14.78
N LYS A 115 3.52 -9.11 -14.34
CA LYS A 115 4.00 -9.28 -12.95
C LYS A 115 3.13 -8.51 -11.97
N PHE A 116 2.59 -7.36 -12.38
CA PHE A 116 1.63 -6.61 -11.59
C PHE A 116 0.30 -7.36 -11.48
N PHE A 117 -0.16 -8.00 -12.56
CA PHE A 117 -1.32 -8.89 -12.51
C PHE A 117 -1.10 -10.05 -11.55
N LEU A 118 0.05 -10.72 -11.61
CA LEU A 118 0.40 -11.80 -10.68
C LEU A 118 0.42 -11.31 -9.23
N LEU A 119 0.95 -10.11 -8.99
CA LEU A 119 0.94 -9.50 -7.67
C LEU A 119 -0.48 -9.25 -7.15
N ASN A 120 -1.41 -8.82 -8.02
CA ASN A 120 -2.80 -8.67 -7.64
C ASN A 120 -3.49 -10.01 -7.38
N VAL A 121 -3.16 -11.06 -8.13
CA VAL A 121 -3.65 -12.44 -7.87
C VAL A 121 -3.15 -12.97 -6.53
N ILE A 122 -1.95 -12.59 -6.08
CA ILE A 122 -1.42 -12.96 -4.76
C ILE A 122 -2.17 -12.23 -3.62
N VAL A 123 -2.69 -11.03 -3.90
CA VAL A 123 -3.38 -10.20 -2.91
C VAL A 123 -4.89 -10.49 -2.84
N ALA A 124 -5.50 -10.89 -3.97
CA ALA A 124 -6.92 -11.19 -4.11
C ALA A 124 -7.31 -12.53 -3.46
#